data_AF-A0A9D2CTL4-F1
#
_entry.id   AF-A0A9D2CTL4-F1
#
_cell.length_a   1.000
_cell.length_b   1.000
_cell.length_c   1.000
_cell.angle_alpha   90.00
_cell.angle_beta   90.00
_cell.angle_gamma   90.00
#
_symmetry.space_group_name_H-M   'P 1'
#
loop_
_entity.id
_entity.type
_entity.pdbx_description
1 polymer ?
#
loop_
_entity_poly.entity_id
_entity_poly.type
_entity_poly.pdbx_seq_one_letter_code
_entity_poly.pdbx_strand_id
1 'polypeptide(L)' 'MLREESLIFFIRNIQEPDTPFVTVEYSLKNMKILQCYGEHDNKPNKDVLHYVNKVWLPYANKILKRIAA' A
#
# COMPACT_ATOMS: atom_id res chain seq x y z
N MET A 1 20.65 -7.03 -13.02
CA MET A 1 19.37 -6.34 -12.69
C MET A 1 19.38 -6.04 -11.20
N LEU A 2 19.20 -4.78 -10.79
CA LEU A 2 18.97 -4.45 -9.37
C LEU A 2 17.53 -4.85 -9.03
N ARG A 3 17.36 -5.89 -8.21
CA ARG A 3 16.05 -6.29 -7.70
C ARG A 3 15.57 -5.20 -6.74
N GLU A 4 14.41 -4.61 -6.99
CA GLU A 4 13.78 -3.70 -6.04
C GLU A 4 13.14 -4.51 -4.91
N GLU A 5 13.40 -4.14 -3.66
CA GLU A 5 12.73 -4.72 -2.51
C GLU A 5 11.41 -3.98 -2.28
N SER A 6 10.31 -4.71 -2.43
CA SER A 6 8.96 -4.22 -2.21
C SER A 6 8.24 -5.02 -1.12
N LEU A 7 7.26 -4.37 -0.49
CA LEU A 7 6.33 -4.99 0.44
C LEU A 7 4.94 -5.03 -0.19
N ILE A 8 4.27 -6.16 -0.04
CA ILE A 8 2.87 -6.34 -0.43
C ILE A 8 1.99 -6.23 0.82
N PHE A 9 1.01 -5.34 0.76
CA PHE A 9 0.01 -5.13 1.80
C PHE A 9 -1.38 -5.43 1.26
N PHE A 10 -2.24 -5.95 2.13
CA PHE A 10 -3.66 -6.15 1.84
C PHE A 10 -4.49 -5.19 2.69
N ILE A 11 -5.29 -4.36 2.03
CA ILE A 11 -6.36 -3.58 2.67
C ILE A 11 -7.58 -4.48 2.71
N ARG A 12 -8.22 -4.54 3.87
CA ARG A 12 -9.40 -5.36 4.15
C ARG A 12 -10.52 -4.49 4.65
N ASN A 13 -11.75 -4.89 4.36
CA ASN A 13 -12.92 -4.30 5.00
C ASN A 13 -13.04 -4.87 6.42
N ILE A 14 -13.40 -4.03 7.39
CA ILE A 14 -13.51 -4.47 8.79
C ILE A 14 -14.58 -5.55 8.97
N GLN A 15 -15.60 -5.55 8.11
CA GLN A 15 -16.68 -6.54 8.12
C GLN A 15 -16.26 -7.88 7.48
N GLU A 16 -15.20 -7.88 6.67
CA GLU A 16 -14.73 -9.06 5.93
C GLU A 16 -13.19 -9.15 6.03
N PRO A 17 -12.64 -9.35 7.25
CA PRO A 17 -11.20 -9.25 7.48
C PRO A 17 -10.40 -10.37 6.82
N ASP A 18 -11.03 -11.49 6.47
CA ASP A 18 -10.37 -12.64 5.82
C ASP A 18 -10.30 -12.49 4.30
N THR A 19 -11.06 -11.56 3.72
CA THR A 19 -11.08 -11.30 2.28
C THR A 19 -10.30 -10.03 1.97
N PRO A 20 -9.17 -10.11 1.23
CA PRO A 20 -8.47 -8.91 0.79
C PRO A 20 -9.32 -8.13 -0.20
N PHE A 21 -9.48 -6.83 0.04
CA PHE A 21 -10.22 -5.92 -0.83
C PHE A 21 -9.30 -5.25 -1.85
N VAL A 22 -8.09 -4.86 -1.43
CA VAL A 22 -7.10 -4.17 -2.28
C VAL A 22 -5.70 -4.64 -1.94
N THR A 23 -4.91 -4.90 -2.97
CA THR A 23 -3.49 -5.22 -2.89
C THR A 23 -2.66 -3.97 -3.20
N VAL A 24 -1.75 -3.64 -2.30
CA VAL A 24 -0.83 -2.51 -2.44
C VAL A 24 0.60 -3.02 -2.45
N GLU A 25 1.34 -2.71 -3.51
CA GLU A 25 2.79 -2.92 -3.55
C GLU A 25 3.49 -1.60 -3.24
N TYR A 26 4.43 -1.64 -2.31
CA TYR A 26 5.15 -0.47 -1.80
C TYR A 26 6.66 -0.68 -1.88
N SER A 27 7.36 0.30 -2.44
CA SER A 27 8.82 0.33 -2.49
C SER A 27 9.40 0.86 -1.18
N LEU A 28 10.22 0.04 -0.50
CA LEU A 28 10.99 0.49 0.66
C LEU A 28 12.03 1.55 0.28
N LYS A 29 12.72 1.33 -0.84
CA LYS A 29 13.82 2.20 -1.31
C LYS A 29 13.33 3.58 -1.73
N ASN A 30 12.27 3.62 -2.54
CA ASN A 30 11.75 4.86 -3.11
C ASN A 30 10.64 5.48 -2.24
N MET A 31 10.20 4.78 -1.20
CA MET A 31 9.12 5.20 -0.30
C MET A 31 7.84 5.60 -1.03
N LYS A 32 7.42 4.79 -2.00
CA LYS A 32 6.28 5.07 -2.89
C LYS A 32 5.45 3.82 -3.17
N ILE A 33 4.19 4.04 -3.54
CA ILE A 33 3.33 2.99 -4.08
C ILE A 33 3.81 2.62 -5.49
N LEU A 34 4.00 1.33 -5.74
CA LEU A 34 4.28 0.75 -7.05
C LEU A 34 2.99 0.28 -7.72
N GLN A 35 2.13 -0.38 -6.95
CA GLN A 35 0.86 -0.94 -7.42
C GLN A 35 -0.24 -0.74 -6.36
N CYS A 36 -1.48 -0.56 -6.82
CA CYS A 36 -2.66 -0.45 -5.96
C CYS A 36 -3.88 -0.93 -6.75
N TYR A 37 -4.24 -2.19 -6.56
CA TYR A 37 -5.26 -2.89 -7.34
C TYR A 37 -6.32 -3.51 -6.45
N GLY A 38 -7.58 -3.36 -6.84
CA GLY A 38 -8.72 -4.02 -6.24
C GLY A 38 -9.01 -5.34 -6.93
N GLU A 39 -10.25 -5.79 -6.79
CA GLU A 39 -10.73 -7.03 -7.39
C GLU A 39 -10.51 -7.06 -8.92
N HIS A 40 -10.06 -8.21 -9.43
CA HIS A 40 -9.76 -8.44 -10.85
C HIS A 40 -8.80 -7.39 -11.47
N ASP A 41 -7.77 -6.97 -10.71
CA ASP A 41 -6.78 -5.97 -11.11
C ASP A 41 -7.37 -4.60 -11.47
N ASN A 42 -8.61 -4.34 -11.07
CA ASN A 42 -9.25 -3.07 -11.30
C ASN A 42 -8.67 -1.98 -10.41
N LYS A 43 -8.80 -0.74 -10.86
CA LYS A 43 -8.48 0.41 -10.02
C LYS A 43 -9.44 0.46 -8.81
N PRO A 44 -8.93 0.55 -7.57
CA PRO A 44 -9.78 0.70 -6.39
C PRO A 44 -10.65 1.96 -6.46
N ASN A 45 -11.70 1.97 -5.63
CA ASN A 45 -12.56 3.15 -5.52
C ASN A 45 -11.76 4.39 -5.01
N LYS A 46 -12.37 5.57 -5.16
CA LYS A 46 -11.71 6.84 -4.82
C LYS A 46 -11.33 6.95 -3.35
N ASP A 47 -12.13 6.37 -2.46
CA ASP A 47 -11.91 6.46 -1.01
C ASP A 47 -10.69 5.64 -0.59
N VAL A 48 -10.51 4.45 -1.15
CA VAL A 48 -9.28 3.66 -0.96
C VAL A 48 -8.09 4.42 -1.50
N LEU A 49 -8.17 4.94 -2.72
CA LEU A 49 -7.03 5.64 -3.33
C LEU A 49 -6.65 6.88 -2.51
N HIS A 50 -7.64 7.60 -1.98
CA HIS A 50 -7.41 8.70 -1.07
C HIS A 50 -6.72 8.21 0.21
N TYR A 51 -7.26 7.19 0.86
CA TYR A 51 -6.69 6.63 2.08
C TYR A 51 -5.23 6.19 1.87
N VAL A 52 -4.95 5.39 0.84
CA VAL A 52 -3.60 4.89 0.53
C VAL A 52 -2.63 6.04 0.30
N ASN A 53 -2.97 7.00 -0.55
CA ASN A 53 -2.02 8.02 -1.00
C ASN A 53 -1.91 9.22 -0.04
N LYS A 54 -2.98 9.55 0.69
CA LYS A 54 -3.06 10.77 1.50
C LYS A 54 -3.00 10.50 3.00
N VAL A 55 -3.29 9.28 3.44
CA VAL A 55 -3.29 8.92 4.86
C VAL A 55 -2.18 7.90 5.16
N TRP A 56 -2.24 6.73 4.54
CA TRP A 56 -1.34 5.62 4.86
C TRP A 56 0.09 5.87 4.39
N LEU A 57 0.31 6.29 3.13
CA LEU A 57 1.65 6.50 2.57
C LEU A 57 2.47 7.54 3.35
N PRO A 58 1.96 8.75 3.69
CA PRO A 58 2.71 9.70 4.51
C PRO A 58 3.08 9.14 5.89
N TYR A 59 2.16 8.38 6.51
CA TYR A 59 2.41 7.72 7.78
C TYR A 59 3.52 6.66 7.66
N ALA A 60 3.40 5.73 6.70
CA ALA A 60 4.37 4.67 6.47
C ALA A 60 5.77 5.24 6.23
N ASN A 61 5.89 6.28 5.39
CA ASN A 61 7.16 6.95 5.11
C ASN A 61 7.77 7.57 6.38
N LYS A 62 6.94 8.16 7.25
CA LYS A 62 7.39 8.73 8.53
C LYS A 62 7.89 7.65 9.49
N ILE A 63 7.20 6.51 9.56
CA ILE A 63 7.60 5.38 10.41
C ILE A 63 8.91 4.76 9.92
N LEU A 64 9.03 4.49 8.62
CA LEU A 64 10.26 3.91 8.06
C LEU A 64 11.49 4.78 8.29
N LYS A 65 11.36 6.10 8.13
CA LYS A 65 12.45 7.04 8.45
C LYS A 65 12.86 7.03 9.92
N ARG A 66 11.97 6.67 10.84
CA ARG A 66 12.27 6.53 12.27
C ARG A 66 12.92 5.19 12.61
N ILE A 67 12.57 4.12 11.89
CA ILE A 67 13.14 2.78 12.08
C ILE A 67 14.56 2.70 11.50
N ALA A 68 14.80 3.39 10.38
CA ALA A 68 16.12 3.42 9.72
C ALA A 68 17.12 4.40 10.36
N ALA A 69 16.69 5.16 11.38
CA ALA A 69 17.54 6.11 12.12
C ALA A 69 18.17 5.43 13.33
#